data_AF-A0A537CI13-F1
#
_entry.id   AF-A0A537CI13-F1
#
_cell.length_a   1.000
_cell.length_b   1.000
_cell.length_c   1.000
_cell.angle_alpha   90.00
_cell.angle_beta   90.00
_cell.angle_gamma   90.00
#
_symmetry.space_group_name_H-M   'P 1'
#
loop_
_entity.id
_entity.type
_entity.pdbx_description
1 polymer ?
#
loop_
_entity_poly.entity_id
_entity_poly.type
_entity_poly.pdbx_seq_one_letter_code
_entity_poly.pdbx_strand_id
1 'polypeptide(L)'
;MLKSDQTSWVFANVKGGITRAISQLRKIENVESVTPVTGRFDLVIKLRTNEPNKTFNIVEKIRKIKGIASTQTGISLQKISNAKKDESEDPIAFALVKVRGTFKTVLQKIKTFPNFVEAHVIPGEFDVFVAFHGYSPEELLETSVKKLGSINGVTAVETLVAWTPTSPY
;
A
#
# COMPACT_ATOMS: atom_id res chain seq x y z
N MET A 1 -25.34 8.69 3.99
CA MET A 1 -24.74 7.34 3.83
C MET A 1 -23.25 7.47 4.03
N LEU A 2 -22.67 6.83 5.05
CA LEU A 2 -21.21 6.75 5.16
C LEU A 2 -20.72 5.99 3.91
N LYS A 3 -19.93 6.65 3.06
CA LYS A 3 -19.19 5.96 2.00
C LYS A 3 -18.41 4.85 2.68
N SER A 4 -18.68 3.62 2.28
CA SER A 4 -17.96 2.45 2.76
C SER A 4 -16.47 2.71 2.51
N ASP A 5 -15.70 2.88 3.58
CA ASP A 5 -14.27 3.24 3.59
C ASP A 5 -13.40 2.01 3.25
N GLN A 6 -13.90 1.25 2.28
CA GLN A 6 -13.56 -0.11 1.97
C GLN A 6 -12.59 -0.11 0.79
N THR A 7 -11.30 -0.22 1.12
CA THR A 7 -10.20 -0.19 0.16
C THR A 7 -9.52 -1.54 0.01
N SER A 8 -9.09 -1.85 -1.21
CA SER A 8 -8.18 -2.96 -1.50
C SER A 8 -6.90 -2.42 -2.08
N TRP A 9 -5.83 -3.17 -1.90
CA TRP A 9 -4.50 -2.83 -2.41
C TRP A 9 -4.04 -3.87 -3.42
N VAL A 10 -3.46 -3.42 -4.52
CA VAL A 10 -2.84 -4.28 -5.52
C VAL A 10 -1.37 -3.90 -5.62
N PHE A 11 -0.49 -4.87 -5.34
CA PHE A 11 0.94 -4.77 -5.52
C PHE A 11 1.29 -5.37 -6.87
N ALA A 12 1.97 -4.64 -7.73
CA ALA A 12 2.25 -5.10 -9.09
C ALA A 12 3.73 -5.00 -9.46
N ASN A 13 4.18 -5.95 -10.28
CA ASN A 13 5.47 -5.88 -10.97
C ASN A 13 5.25 -5.52 -12.43
N VAL A 14 6.16 -4.73 -12.98
CA VAL A 14 6.11 -4.18 -14.32
C VAL A 14 7.36 -4.57 -15.10
N LYS A 15 7.18 -5.33 -16.19
CA LYS A 15 8.23 -5.64 -17.15
C LYS A 15 8.29 -4.57 -18.25
N GLY A 16 9.03 -3.50 -17.95
CA GLY A 16 9.28 -2.39 -18.86
C GLY A 16 8.08 -1.46 -19.06
N GLY A 17 8.35 -0.19 -19.41
CA GLY A 17 7.31 0.80 -19.72
C GLY A 17 6.43 1.20 -18.52
N ILE A 18 7.02 1.40 -17.34
CA ILE A 18 6.30 1.74 -16.11
C ILE A 18 5.40 2.98 -16.25
N THR A 19 5.88 4.03 -16.93
CA THR A 19 5.10 5.26 -17.20
C THR A 19 3.83 4.98 -18.01
N ARG A 20 3.92 4.10 -19.02
CA ARG A 20 2.77 3.67 -19.81
C ARG A 20 1.80 2.85 -18.98
N ALA A 21 2.30 1.91 -18.18
CA ALA A 21 1.46 1.09 -17.29
C ALA A 21 0.68 1.98 -16.31
N ILE A 22 1.35 2.95 -15.66
CA ILE A 22 0.73 3.94 -14.76
C ILE A 22 -0.37 4.73 -15.48
N SER A 23 -0.09 5.24 -16.69
CA SER A 23 -1.07 5.98 -17.49
C SER A 23 -2.32 5.15 -17.81
N GLN A 24 -2.16 3.85 -18.08
CA GLN A 24 -3.28 2.95 -18.33
C GLN A 24 -4.05 2.60 -17.05
N LEU A 25 -3.34 2.36 -15.94
CA LEU A 25 -3.94 2.07 -14.63
C LEU A 25 -4.82 3.22 -14.13
N ARG A 26 -4.36 4.47 -14.28
CA ARG A 26 -5.10 5.67 -13.87
C ARG A 26 -6.41 5.88 -14.65
N LYS A 27 -6.59 5.21 -15.80
CA LYS A 27 -7.83 5.25 -16.58
C LYS A 27 -8.85 4.20 -16.16
N ILE A 28 -8.47 3.24 -15.30
CA ILE A 28 -9.39 2.21 -14.82
C ILE A 28 -10.29 2.81 -13.74
N GLU A 29 -11.60 2.75 -13.96
CA GLU A 29 -12.60 3.10 -12.96
C GLU A 29 -12.39 2.30 -11.68
N ASN A 30 -12.47 2.97 -10.52
CA ASN A 30 -12.18 2.46 -9.17
C ASN A 30 -10.69 2.32 -8.80
N VAL A 31 -9.75 2.66 -9.67
CA VAL A 31 -8.37 2.95 -9.23
C VAL A 31 -8.36 4.33 -8.58
N GLU A 32 -7.98 4.38 -7.30
CA GLU A 32 -7.87 5.62 -6.52
C GLU A 32 -6.52 6.30 -6.74
N SER A 33 -5.45 5.53 -6.58
CA SER A 33 -4.08 6.00 -6.73
C SER A 33 -3.18 4.88 -7.25
N VAL A 34 -2.08 5.30 -7.88
CA VAL A 34 -1.02 4.42 -8.39
C VAL A 34 0.29 5.04 -7.97
N THR A 35 0.96 4.42 -7.01
CA THR A 35 2.22 4.89 -6.43
C THR A 35 3.35 3.97 -6.89
N PRO A 36 4.29 4.47 -7.71
CA PRO A 36 5.49 3.72 -8.03
C PRO A 36 6.36 3.60 -6.80
N VAL A 37 6.88 2.41 -6.54
CA VAL A 37 7.66 2.13 -5.33
C VAL A 37 8.95 1.39 -5.66
N THR A 38 9.94 1.49 -4.78
CA THR A 38 11.11 0.62 -4.75
C THR A 38 10.81 -0.62 -3.89
N GLY A 39 11.55 -1.71 -4.09
CA GLY A 39 11.40 -2.95 -3.34
C GLY A 39 11.07 -4.14 -4.25
N ARG A 40 10.39 -5.16 -3.72
CA ARG A 40 10.02 -6.34 -4.54
C ARG A 40 8.88 -6.10 -5.52
N PHE A 41 8.16 -4.99 -5.33
CA PHE A 41 7.06 -4.55 -6.18
C PHE A 41 7.46 -3.24 -6.85
N ASP A 42 6.95 -3.01 -8.06
CA ASP A 42 7.17 -1.77 -8.79
C ASP A 42 6.05 -0.74 -8.52
N LEU A 43 4.84 -1.21 -8.21
CA LEU A 43 3.66 -0.36 -8.00
C LEU A 43 2.84 -0.82 -6.80
N VAL A 44 2.34 0.16 -6.04
CA VAL A 44 1.23 0.03 -5.07
C VAL A 44 0.01 0.74 -5.66
N ILE A 45 -1.09 0.03 -5.81
CA ILE A 45 -2.33 0.53 -6.43
C ILE A 45 -3.45 0.46 -5.39
N LYS A 46 -4.06 1.59 -5.09
CA LYS A 46 -5.22 1.67 -4.18
C LYS A 46 -6.51 1.59 -4.98
N LEU A 47 -7.44 0.73 -4.56
CA LEU A 47 -8.76 0.60 -5.16
C LEU A 47 -9.85 1.19 -4.26
N ARG A 48 -10.82 1.88 -4.85
CA ARG A 48 -12.00 2.45 -4.16
C ARG A 48 -13.08 1.41 -3.82
N THR A 49 -12.68 0.14 -3.64
CA THR A 49 -13.59 -0.96 -3.31
C THR A 49 -12.85 -2.09 -2.61
N ASN A 50 -13.54 -2.78 -1.71
CA ASN A 50 -13.11 -4.07 -1.16
C ASN A 50 -14.10 -5.20 -1.43
N GLU A 51 -15.14 -4.96 -2.25
CA GLU A 51 -16.10 -5.98 -2.61
C GLU A 51 -15.38 -7.06 -3.44
N PRO A 52 -15.31 -8.33 -2.97
CA PRO A 52 -14.45 -9.34 -3.59
C PRO A 52 -14.64 -9.49 -5.10
N ASN A 53 -15.90 -9.49 -5.57
CA ASN A 53 -16.22 -9.61 -6.99
C ASN A 53 -15.77 -8.39 -7.81
N LYS A 54 -15.93 -7.17 -7.26
CA LYS A 54 -15.47 -5.94 -7.95
C LYS A 54 -13.95 -5.87 -7.98
N THR A 55 -13.30 -6.12 -6.84
CA THR A 55 -11.85 -6.20 -6.73
C THR A 55 -11.28 -7.23 -7.70
N PHE A 56 -11.87 -8.43 -7.79
CA PHE A 56 -11.47 -9.46 -8.74
C PHE A 56 -11.52 -8.96 -10.19
N ASN A 57 -12.66 -8.40 -10.62
CA ASN A 57 -12.83 -7.88 -11.98
C ASN A 57 -11.84 -6.75 -12.31
N ILE A 58 -11.53 -5.88 -11.35
CA ILE A 58 -10.55 -4.80 -11.52
C ILE A 58 -9.13 -5.39 -11.64
N VAL A 59 -8.77 -6.35 -10.79
CA VAL A 59 -7.47 -7.03 -10.85
C VAL A 59 -7.27 -7.76 -12.18
N GLU A 60 -8.30 -8.38 -12.74
CA GLU A 60 -8.23 -8.95 -14.09
C GLU A 60 -7.95 -7.90 -15.17
N LYS A 61 -8.58 -6.71 -15.08
CA LYS A 61 -8.29 -5.59 -15.99
C LYS A 61 -6.85 -5.10 -15.83
N ILE A 62 -6.37 -4.98 -14.59
CA ILE A 62 -4.98 -4.60 -14.28
C ILE A 62 -4.01 -5.60 -14.91
N ARG A 63 -4.22 -6.91 -14.73
CA ARG A 63 -3.36 -7.97 -15.28
C ARG A 63 -3.31 -7.99 -16.81
N LYS A 64 -4.32 -7.45 -17.50
CA LYS A 64 -4.37 -7.34 -18.97
C LYS A 64 -3.57 -6.14 -19.51
N ILE A 65 -3.12 -5.22 -18.65
CA ILE A 65 -2.30 -4.08 -19.07
C ILE A 65 -0.94 -4.57 -19.54
N LYS A 66 -0.54 -4.17 -20.75
CA LYS A 66 0.78 -4.47 -21.30
C LYS A 66 1.86 -3.89 -20.39
N GLY A 67 2.77 -4.76 -19.95
CA GLY A 67 3.85 -4.42 -19.02
C GLY A 67 3.60 -4.94 -17.61
N ILE A 68 2.35 -5.18 -17.18
CA ILE A 68 2.09 -5.82 -15.88
C ILE A 68 2.52 -7.29 -15.97
N ALA A 69 3.51 -7.67 -15.16
CA ALA A 69 4.09 -9.01 -15.13
C ALA A 69 3.39 -9.90 -14.09
N SER A 70 3.11 -9.35 -12.91
CA SER A 70 2.44 -10.07 -11.83
C SER A 70 1.71 -9.10 -10.91
N THR A 71 0.72 -9.61 -10.18
CA THR A 71 0.00 -8.83 -9.17
C THR A 71 -0.25 -9.67 -7.92
N GLN A 72 -0.18 -9.05 -6.75
CA GLN A 72 -0.66 -9.58 -5.48
C GLN A 72 -1.73 -8.64 -4.93
N THR A 73 -2.81 -9.17 -4.38
CA THR A 73 -3.95 -8.38 -3.91
C THR A 73 -4.10 -8.53 -2.40
N GLY A 74 -4.10 -7.41 -1.67
CA GLY A 74 -4.43 -7.32 -0.26
C GLY A 74 -5.84 -6.77 -0.07
N ILE A 75 -6.80 -7.65 0.24
CA ILE A 75 -8.15 -7.24 0.63
C ILE A 75 -8.11 -6.87 2.12
N SER A 76 -8.51 -5.63 2.45
CA SER A 76 -8.53 -5.15 3.83
C SER A 76 -9.62 -5.83 4.64
N LEU A 77 -9.25 -6.70 5.58
CA LEU A 77 -10.15 -7.35 6.53
C LEU A 77 -10.48 -6.44 7.73
N GLN A 78 -9.50 -5.64 8.15
CA GLN A 78 -9.63 -4.64 9.20
C GLN A 78 -8.78 -3.43 8.85
N LYS A 79 -9.33 -2.23 9.03
CA LYS A 79 -8.64 -0.96 8.79
C LYS A 79 -8.52 -0.17 10.09
N ILE A 80 -7.36 0.45 10.31
CA ILE A 80 -7.21 1.60 11.21
C ILE A 80 -6.62 2.75 10.41
N SER A 81 -7.06 3.97 10.66
CA SER A 81 -6.53 5.18 10.03
C SER A 81 -6.45 6.33 11.01
N ASN A 82 -5.66 7.35 10.68
CA ASN A 82 -5.56 8.57 11.45
C ASN A 82 -6.34 9.69 10.75
N ALA A 83 -7.62 9.84 11.10
CA ALA A 83 -8.57 10.77 10.47
C ALA A 83 -8.26 12.29 10.65
N LYS A 84 -7.10 12.65 11.21
CA LYS A 84 -6.74 14.02 11.60
C LYS A 84 -5.64 14.66 10.75
N LYS A 85 -5.03 13.94 9.81
CA LYS A 85 -4.03 14.50 8.90
C LYS A 85 -4.65 14.69 7.53
N ASP A 86 -4.40 15.86 6.97
CA ASP A 86 -4.82 16.31 5.64
C ASP A 86 -4.75 15.13 4.65
N GLU A 87 -5.90 14.68 4.14
CA GLU A 87 -6.00 13.58 3.16
C GLU A 87 -5.36 13.95 1.81
N SER A 88 -4.72 15.12 1.72
CA SER A 88 -4.22 15.74 0.49
C SER A 88 -2.80 15.34 0.10
N GLU A 89 -2.00 14.80 1.01
CA GLU A 89 -0.68 14.28 0.66
C GLU A 89 -0.79 12.80 0.25
N ASP A 90 -0.07 12.38 -0.79
CA ASP A 90 0.07 10.97 -1.14
C ASP A 90 1.07 10.30 -0.17
N PRO A 91 0.84 9.04 0.28
CA PRO A 91 1.82 8.33 1.08
C PRO A 91 3.15 8.17 0.32
N ILE A 92 4.26 8.45 1.01
CA ILE A 92 5.61 8.36 0.42
C ILE A 92 6.34 7.07 0.80
N ALA A 93 5.81 6.29 1.74
CA ALA A 93 6.33 4.97 2.07
C ALA A 93 5.22 4.03 2.52
N PHE A 94 5.47 2.75 2.30
CA PHE A 94 4.61 1.67 2.73
C PHE A 94 5.42 0.58 3.41
N ALA A 95 4.79 -0.17 4.31
CA ALA A 95 5.39 -1.34 4.93
C ALA A 95 4.47 -2.55 4.84
N LEU A 96 5.05 -3.68 4.47
CA LEU A 96 4.45 -5.01 4.53
C LEU A 96 5.03 -5.72 5.75
N VAL A 97 4.16 -6.10 6.68
CA VAL A 97 4.55 -6.52 8.02
C VAL A 97 4.04 -7.93 8.29
N LYS A 98 4.94 -8.80 8.77
CA LYS A 98 4.57 -10.10 9.33
C LYS A 98 4.38 -9.97 10.83
N VAL A 99 3.28 -10.51 11.33
CA VAL A 99 2.85 -10.38 12.73
C VAL A 99 2.60 -11.76 13.32
N ARG A 100 3.17 -11.99 14.51
CA ARG A 100 2.86 -13.13 15.37
C ARG A 100 2.00 -12.66 16.55
N GLY A 101 0.94 -13.41 16.84
CA GLY A 101 0.05 -13.14 17.96
C GLY A 101 -1.07 -12.16 17.61
N THR A 102 -1.35 -11.19 18.47
CA THR A 102 -2.56 -10.36 18.34
C THR A 102 -2.34 -9.14 17.44
N PHE A 103 -3.08 -9.02 16.33
CA PHE A 103 -3.07 -7.83 15.47
C PHE A 103 -3.37 -6.54 16.24
N LYS A 104 -4.32 -6.58 17.19
CA LYS A 104 -4.74 -5.42 17.98
C LYS A 104 -3.54 -4.69 18.62
N THR A 105 -2.62 -5.41 19.25
CA THR A 105 -1.46 -4.81 19.93
C THR A 105 -0.50 -4.14 18.96
N VAL A 106 -0.24 -4.78 17.81
CA VAL A 106 0.62 -4.24 16.76
C VAL A 106 -0.02 -2.99 16.14
N LEU A 107 -1.30 -3.07 15.77
CA LEU A 107 -2.05 -1.96 15.19
C LEU A 107 -2.13 -0.75 16.15
N GLN A 108 -2.35 -0.97 17.45
CA GLN A 108 -2.36 0.13 18.43
C GLN A 108 -1.00 0.83 18.53
N LYS A 109 0.11 0.09 18.46
CA LYS A 109 1.46 0.68 18.44
C LYS A 109 1.75 1.41 17.13
N ILE A 110 1.36 0.86 15.98
CA ILE A 110 1.50 1.54 14.68
C ILE A 110 0.76 2.88 14.69
N LYS A 111 -0.44 2.92 15.26
CA LYS A 111 -1.26 4.13 15.35
C LYS A 111 -0.60 5.27 16.12
N THR A 112 0.37 5.00 16.99
CA THR A 112 1.10 6.04 17.72
C THR A 112 2.19 6.71 16.90
N PHE A 113 2.49 6.23 15.68
CA PHE A 113 3.53 6.84 14.87
C PHE A 113 3.02 8.16 14.29
N PRO A 114 3.77 9.26 14.41
CA PRO A 114 3.28 10.60 14.08
C PRO A 114 2.90 10.73 12.60
N ASN A 115 3.52 9.95 11.74
CA ASN A 115 3.41 9.95 10.30
C ASN A 115 2.58 8.77 9.74
N PHE A 116 1.91 8.03 10.62
CA PHE A 116 0.99 6.96 10.24
C PHE A 116 -0.26 7.50 9.54
N VAL A 117 -0.62 6.85 8.43
CA VAL A 117 -1.82 7.19 7.61
C VAL A 117 -2.91 6.18 7.86
N GLU A 118 -2.69 4.96 7.39
CA GLU A 118 -3.61 3.84 7.49
C GLU A 118 -2.85 2.52 7.55
N ALA A 119 -3.44 1.55 8.24
CA ALA A 119 -2.98 0.18 8.26
C ALA A 119 -4.16 -0.76 8.05
N HIS A 120 -3.87 -1.82 7.31
CA HIS A 120 -4.83 -2.82 6.87
C HIS A 120 -4.34 -4.19 7.29
N VAL A 121 -5.19 -4.96 7.97
CA VAL A 121 -4.98 -6.40 8.09
C VAL A 121 -5.34 -7.03 6.76
N ILE A 122 -4.39 -7.73 6.15
CA ILE A 122 -4.53 -8.37 4.85
C ILE A 122 -4.22 -9.87 4.98
N PRO A 123 -4.92 -10.75 4.24
CA PRO A 123 -4.56 -12.16 4.19
C PRO A 123 -3.39 -12.38 3.23
N GLY A 124 -2.58 -13.41 3.49
CA GLY A 124 -1.54 -13.88 2.56
C GLY A 124 -0.16 -13.97 3.20
N GLU A 125 0.87 -13.64 2.44
CA GLU A 125 2.28 -13.73 2.88
C GLU A 125 2.64 -12.73 3.99
N PHE A 126 1.98 -11.58 3.97
CA PHE A 126 2.09 -10.53 4.98
C PHE A 126 0.74 -10.37 5.66
N ASP A 127 0.77 -9.95 6.91
CA ASP A 127 -0.45 -9.88 7.72
C ASP A 127 -0.96 -8.44 7.87
N VAL A 128 -0.07 -7.45 7.79
CA VAL A 128 -0.43 -6.03 7.88
C VAL A 128 0.27 -5.23 6.79
N PHE A 129 -0.51 -4.42 6.07
CA PHE A 129 -0.02 -3.39 5.17
C PHE A 129 -0.19 -2.02 5.82
N VAL A 130 0.85 -1.18 5.81
CA VAL A 130 0.86 0.14 6.46
C VAL A 130 1.29 1.20 5.45
N ALA A 131 0.61 2.34 5.44
CA ALA A 131 0.98 3.52 4.69
C ALA A 131 1.47 4.64 5.63
N PHE A 132 2.54 5.33 5.23
CA PHE A 132 3.17 6.42 5.96
C PHE A 132 3.30 7.67 5.08
N HIS A 133 3.03 8.84 5.67
CA HIS A 133 3.49 10.13 5.15
C HIS A 133 4.90 10.42 5.67
N GLY A 134 5.54 11.44 5.13
CA GLY A 134 6.81 11.96 5.61
C GLY A 134 7.33 13.08 4.74
N TYR A 135 8.33 13.80 5.25
CA TYR A 135 8.99 14.86 4.48
C TYR A 135 10.06 14.29 3.54
N SER A 136 10.72 13.19 3.92
CA SER A 136 11.68 12.47 3.06
C SER A 136 11.74 10.96 3.34
N PRO A 137 12.14 10.13 2.36
CA PRO A 137 12.39 8.70 2.55
C PRO A 137 13.38 8.36 3.67
N GLU A 138 14.45 9.13 3.82
CA GLU A 138 15.54 8.86 4.77
C GLU A 138 15.04 9.00 6.21
N GLU A 139 14.29 10.07 6.50
CA GLU A 139 13.68 10.29 7.81
C GLU A 139 12.73 9.13 8.17
N LEU A 140 11.98 8.61 7.20
CA LEU A 140 11.04 7.52 7.42
C LEU A 140 11.69 6.19 7.73
N LEU A 141 12.78 5.88 7.03
CA LEU A 141 13.56 4.68 7.28
C LEU A 141 14.17 4.72 8.68
N GLU A 142 14.75 5.85 9.07
CA GLU A 142 15.39 6.03 10.38
C GLU A 142 14.41 6.05 11.55
N THR A 143 13.21 6.60 11.36
CA THR A 143 12.24 6.77 12.44
C THR A 143 11.22 5.64 12.49
N SER A 144 10.40 5.51 11.45
CA SER A 144 9.13 4.80 11.53
C SER A 144 9.30 3.33 11.19
N VAL A 145 10.10 3.04 10.15
CA VAL A 145 10.39 1.67 9.74
C VAL A 145 11.24 0.93 10.77
N LYS A 146 12.31 1.55 11.29
CA LYS A 146 13.11 0.97 12.39
C LYS A 146 12.28 0.73 13.65
N LYS A 147 11.41 1.67 14.02
CA LYS A 147 10.50 1.49 15.16
C LYS A 147 9.47 0.38 14.90
N LEU A 148 8.98 0.25 13.67
CA LEU A 148 8.02 -0.79 13.27
C LEU A 148 8.60 -2.19 13.50
N GLY A 149 9.85 -2.42 13.08
CA GLY A 149 10.54 -3.70 13.30
C GLY A 149 10.79 -4.03 14.77
N SER A 150 10.82 -3.02 15.64
CA SER A 150 11.00 -3.19 17.09
C SER A 150 9.70 -3.46 17.86
N ILE A 151 8.54 -3.44 17.19
CA ILE A 151 7.27 -3.72 17.85
C ILE A 151 7.19 -5.20 18.25
N ASN A 152 7.01 -5.48 19.54
CA ASN A 152 6.71 -6.85 19.98
C ASN A 152 5.51 -7.43 19.21
N GLY A 153 5.71 -8.59 18.59
CA GLY A 153 4.76 -9.23 17.69
C GLY A 153 5.08 -9.05 16.22
N VAL A 154 5.88 -8.06 15.83
CA VAL A 154 6.40 -7.95 14.45
C VAL A 154 7.58 -8.89 14.28
N THR A 155 7.54 -9.71 13.23
CA THR A 155 8.60 -10.70 12.94
C THR A 155 9.38 -10.39 11.67
N ALA A 156 8.79 -9.62 10.75
CA ALA A 156 9.46 -9.13 9.56
C ALA A 156 8.78 -7.85 9.06
N VAL A 157 9.56 -6.97 8.44
CA VAL A 157 9.11 -5.75 7.79
C VAL A 157 9.79 -5.64 6.44
N GLU A 158 9.00 -5.44 5.39
CA GLU A 158 9.49 -5.04 4.07
C GLU A 158 8.98 -3.64 3.78
N THR A 159 9.87 -2.74 3.38
CA THR A 159 9.54 -1.33 3.11
C THR A 159 9.54 -1.06 1.62
N LEU A 160 8.48 -0.40 1.16
CA LEU A 160 8.32 0.07 -0.21
C LEU A 160 8.35 1.60 -0.19
N VAL A 161 9.31 2.22 -0.87
CA VAL A 161 9.47 3.69 -0.86
C VAL A 161 8.96 4.25 -2.17
N ALA A 162 8.08 5.25 -2.10
CA ALA A 162 7.56 5.91 -3.29
C ALA A 162 8.68 6.63 -4.05
N TRP A 163 8.63 6.57 -5.37
CA TRP A 163 9.51 7.33 -6.24
C TRP A 163 8.74 7.84 -7.45
N THR A 164 9.27 8.87 -8.10
CA THR A 164 8.69 9.44 -9.31
C THR A 164 9.49 8.95 -10.52
N PRO A 165 8.87 8.17 -11.43
CA PRO A 165 9.52 7.80 -12.67
C PRO A 165 9.88 9.02 -13.49
N THR A 166 11.18 9.25 -13.67
CA THR A 166 11.68 10.16 -14.69
C THR A 166 11.40 9.50 -16.04
N SER A 167 10.62 10.16 -16.89
CA SER A 167 10.21 9.60 -18.18
C SER A 167 11.44 9.20 -18.99
N PRO A 168 11.65 7.92 -19.33
CA PRO A 168 12.41 7.62 -20.52
C PRO A 168 11.43 7.80 -21.70
N TYR A 169 11.87 8.55 -22.69
CA TYR A 169 11.21 8.79 -23.98
C TYR A 169 10.37 7.62 -24.51
#